data_AF-A0A6G3ZV33-F1
#
_entry.id   AF-A0A6G3ZV33-F1
#
_cell.length_a   1.000
_cell.length_b   1.000
_cell.length_c   1.000
_cell.angle_alpha   90.00
_cell.angle_beta   90.00
_cell.angle_gamma   90.00
#
_symmetry.space_group_name_H-M   'P 1'
#
loop_
_entity.id
_entity.type
_entity.pdbx_description
1 polymer ?
#
loop_
_entity_poly.entity_id
_entity_poly.type
_entity_poly.pdbx_seq_one_letter_code
_entity_poly.pdbx_strand_id
1 'polypeptide(L)'
;MTRDEINFGSYVKIEQKRFGVPNEMYLHKVIGRFESNCYVDIPVKIPRTEVLHGKLVPVVSCICCGIDETEVLKYRLVDVELAVMGQGLKQEEFESKET
;
A
#
# COMPACT_ATOMS: atom_id res chain seq x y z
N MET A 1 -6.29 10.26 10.37
CA MET A 1 -5.82 9.86 9.05
C MET A 1 -6.80 8.85 8.50
N THR A 2 -7.67 9.28 7.59
CA THR A 2 -8.64 8.41 6.95
C THR A 2 -7.96 7.65 5.80
N ARG A 3 -8.46 6.46 5.44
CA ARG A 3 -7.95 5.71 4.27
C ARG A 3 -8.06 6.50 2.95
N ASP A 4 -8.87 7.56 2.95
CA ASP A 4 -9.01 8.48 1.83
C ASP A 4 -7.73 9.26 1.50
N GLU A 5 -6.81 9.38 2.45
CA GLU A 5 -5.51 10.04 2.26
C GLU A 5 -4.50 9.18 1.47
N ILE A 6 -4.79 7.88 1.28
CA ILE A 6 -3.92 6.97 0.53
C ILE A 6 -4.01 7.31 -0.96
N ASN A 7 -2.90 7.81 -1.50
CA ASN A 7 -2.78 8.28 -2.87
C ASN A 7 -1.47 7.78 -3.51
N PHE A 8 -1.25 8.14 -4.76
CA PHE A 8 0.02 7.89 -5.45
C PHE A 8 1.20 8.40 -4.61
N GLY A 9 2.22 7.56 -4.44
CA GLY A 9 3.42 7.90 -3.67
C GLY A 9 3.30 7.69 -2.16
N SER A 10 2.11 7.44 -1.63
CA SER A 10 1.94 6.99 -0.25
C SER A 10 2.64 5.65 -0.03
N TYR A 11 3.12 5.43 1.19
CA TYR A 11 3.57 4.11 1.63
C TYR A 11 2.50 3.45 2.49
N VAL A 12 2.29 2.16 2.29
CA VAL A 12 1.35 1.35 3.07
C VAL A 12 2.04 0.08 3.59
N LYS A 13 1.50 -0.50 4.65
CA LYS A 13 1.90 -1.79 5.18
C LYS A 13 0.83 -2.83 4.84
N ILE A 14 1.29 -4.00 4.43
CA ILE A 14 0.45 -5.12 4.00
C ILE A 14 0.90 -6.38 4.71
N GLU A 15 -0.05 -7.11 5.28
CA GLU A 15 0.21 -8.33 6.03
C GLU A 15 0.58 -9.50 5.10
N GLN A 16 1.71 -10.15 5.35
CA GLN A 16 2.13 -11.37 4.68
C GLN A 16 2.12 -12.56 5.65
N LYS A 17 1.58 -13.69 5.18
CA LYS A 17 1.48 -14.93 5.93
C LYS A 17 2.86 -15.57 6.07
N ARG A 18 3.26 -15.88 7.30
CA ARG A 18 4.43 -16.72 7.61
C ARG A 18 3.98 -18.04 8.23
N PHE A 19 4.66 -19.14 7.90
CA PHE A 19 4.33 -20.47 8.41
C PHE A 19 5.11 -20.74 9.71
N GLY A 20 4.40 -21.17 10.76
CA GLY A 20 5.00 -21.52 12.05
C GLY A 20 5.42 -20.33 12.93
N VAL A 21 5.22 -19.09 12.47
CA VAL A 21 5.53 -17.85 13.20
C VAL A 21 4.43 -16.80 12.94
N PRO A 22 4.36 -15.70 13.73
CA PRO A 22 3.45 -14.60 13.45
C PRO A 22 3.62 -14.02 12.04
N ASN A 23 2.52 -13.51 11.49
CA ASN A 23 2.52 -12.80 10.22
C ASN A 23 3.37 -11.53 10.33
N GLU A 24 3.81 -11.00 9.19
CA GLU A 24 4.70 -9.85 9.12
C GLU A 24 4.15 -8.77 8.18
N MET A 25 4.32 -7.51 8.57
CA MET A 25 3.84 -6.35 7.81
C MET A 25 4.95 -5.80 6.91
N TYR A 26 4.76 -5.86 5.60
CA TYR A 26 5.74 -5.39 4.63
C TYR A 26 5.36 -4.03 4.06
N LEU A 27 6.37 -3.18 3.84
CA LEU A 27 6.20 -1.85 3.27
C LEU A 27 5.98 -1.94 1.76
N HIS A 28 5.00 -1.21 1.27
CA HIS A 28 4.69 -1.11 -0.15
C HIS A 28 4.51 0.36 -0.56
N LYS A 29 5.00 0.70 -1.75
CA LYS A 29 4.74 2.00 -2.36
C LYS A 29 3.49 1.94 -3.22
N VAL A 30 2.55 2.84 -2.98
CA VAL A 30 1.32 2.97 -3.78
C VAL A 30 1.66 3.66 -5.09
N ILE A 31 1.27 3.02 -6.20
CA ILE A 31 1.45 3.57 -7.56
C ILE A 31 0.12 3.88 -8.25
N GLY A 32 -1.01 3.62 -7.59
CA GLY A 32 -2.33 3.95 -8.10
C GLY A 32 -3.45 3.53 -7.16
N ARG A 33 -4.60 4.19 -7.29
CA ARG A 33 -5.84 3.88 -6.59
C ARG A 33 -6.99 3.91 -7.59
N PHE A 34 -7.80 2.86 -7.60
CA PHE A 34 -8.93 2.70 -8.52
C PHE A 34 -9.87 1.61 -7.98
N GLU A 35 -10.95 1.32 -8.70
CA GLU A 35 -11.85 0.23 -8.34
C GLU A 35 -11.53 -1.04 -9.16
N SER A 36 -11.46 -2.18 -8.49
CA SER A 36 -11.25 -3.46 -9.15
C SER A 36 -11.94 -4.57 -8.38
N ASN A 37 -12.31 -5.63 -9.08
CA ASN A 37 -12.76 -6.87 -8.48
C ASN A 37 -11.68 -7.97 -8.52
N CYS A 38 -10.47 -7.67 -8.99
CA CYS A 38 -9.37 -8.62 -9.04
C CYS A 38 -8.20 -8.10 -8.20
N TYR A 39 -7.90 -8.77 -7.08
CA TYR A 39 -6.88 -8.34 -6.10
C TYR A 39 -6.36 -9.54 -5.28
N VAL A 40 -5.23 -9.34 -4.60
CA VAL A 40 -4.61 -10.33 -3.71
C VAL A 40 -5.30 -10.34 -2.35
N ASP A 41 -5.59 -11.52 -1.82
CA ASP A 41 -6.15 -11.70 -0.47
C ASP A 41 -5.10 -11.48 0.62
N ILE A 42 -5.52 -10.84 1.72
CA ILE A 42 -4.68 -10.55 2.89
C ILE A 42 -5.14 -11.42 4.07
N PRO A 43 -4.23 -12.10 4.81
CA PRO A 43 -2.77 -12.04 4.68
C PRO A 43 -2.24 -12.71 3.41
N VAL A 44 -1.31 -12.04 2.75
CA VAL A 44 -0.72 -12.47 1.46
C VAL A 44 -0.01 -13.80 1.63
N LYS A 45 -0.36 -14.77 0.79
CA LYS A 45 0.32 -16.08 0.73
C LYS A 45 1.31 -16.12 -0.42
N ILE A 46 2.26 -17.05 -0.36
CA ILE A 46 3.16 -17.37 -1.48
C ILE A 46 2.56 -18.59 -2.22
N PRO A 47 2.38 -18.54 -3.56
CA PRO A 47 2.65 -17.39 -4.44
C PRO A 47 1.61 -16.26 -4.29
N ARG A 48 2.02 -15.03 -4.62
CA ARG A 48 1.15 -13.84 -4.56
C ARG A 48 0.22 -13.84 -5.77
N THR A 49 -0.99 -14.37 -5.62
CA THR A 49 -1.95 -14.53 -6.73
C THR A 49 -3.11 -13.54 -6.59
N GLU A 50 -3.39 -12.79 -7.66
CA GLU A 50 -4.61 -12.00 -7.74
C GLU A 50 -5.80 -12.93 -8.01
N VAL A 51 -6.85 -12.77 -7.20
CA VAL A 51 -8.07 -13.58 -7.28
C VAL A 51 -9.21 -12.69 -7.78
N LEU A 52 -10.07 -13.26 -8.62
CA LEU A 52 -11.29 -12.59 -9.07
C LEU A 52 -12.38 -12.72 -7.99
N HIS A 53 -12.92 -11.58 -7.59
CA HIS A 53 -13.97 -11.44 -6.59
C HIS A 53 -15.27 -10.97 -7.24
N GLY A 54 -16.40 -11.25 -6.59
CA GLY A 54 -17.74 -10.96 -7.15
C GLY A 54 -18.17 -9.49 -7.09
N LYS A 55 -17.39 -8.61 -6.45
CA LYS A 55 -17.74 -7.18 -6.26
C LYS A 55 -16.58 -6.29 -6.66
N LEU A 56 -16.91 -5.20 -7.34
CA LEU A 56 -15.99 -4.10 -7.58
C LEU A 56 -15.78 -3.34 -6.27
N VAL A 57 -14.53 -3.16 -5.85
CA VAL A 57 -14.18 -2.48 -4.60
C VAL A 57 -13.00 -1.53 -4.81
N PRO A 58 -12.82 -0.51 -3.95
CA PRO A 58 -11.62 0.31 -3.97
C PRO A 58 -10.37 -0.52 -3.65
N VAL A 59 -9.37 -0.40 -4.53
CA VAL A 59 -8.06 -1.06 -4.41
C VAL A 59 -6.93 -0.06 -4.57
N VAL A 60 -5.75 -0.45 -4.09
CA VAL A 60 -4.47 0.20 -4.36
C VAL A 60 -3.58 -0.75 -5.14
N SER A 61 -2.93 -0.26 -6.19
CA SER A 61 -1.83 -0.97 -6.84
C SER A 61 -0.52 -0.59 -6.15
N CYS A 62 0.26 -1.58 -5.76
CA CYS A 62 1.45 -1.36 -4.96
C CYS A 62 2.63 -2.24 -5.38
N ILE A 63 3.83 -1.74 -5.08
CA ILE A 63 5.10 -2.42 -5.27
C ILE A 63 5.69 -2.74 -3.89
N CYS A 64 6.19 -3.98 -3.67
CA CYS A 64 6.74 -4.40 -2.39
C CYS A 64 8.19 -3.90 -2.23
N CYS A 65 8.39 -2.89 -1.39
CA CYS A 65 9.69 -2.24 -1.23
C CYS A 65 10.73 -3.17 -0.59
N GLY A 66 11.94 -3.18 -1.15
CA GLY A 66 13.08 -3.92 -0.59
C GLY A 66 12.99 -5.45 -0.64
N ILE A 67 11.93 -6.02 -1.22
CA ILE A 67 11.75 -7.46 -1.40
C ILE A 67 11.62 -7.81 -2.88
N ASP A 68 10.61 -7.25 -3.54
CA ASP A 68 10.34 -7.50 -4.95
C ASP A 68 9.66 -6.29 -5.56
N GLU A 69 10.46 -5.54 -6.32
CA GLU A 69 10.05 -4.29 -6.94
C GLU A 69 9.70 -4.45 -8.42
N THR A 70 9.70 -5.69 -8.92
CA THR A 70 9.42 -6.00 -10.34
C THR A 70 7.94 -6.22 -10.61
N GLU A 71 7.17 -6.52 -9.57
CA GLU A 71 5.74 -6.81 -9.66
C GLU A 71 4.90 -5.68 -9.08
N VAL A 72 3.77 -5.43 -9.74
CA VAL A 72 2.71 -4.56 -9.25
C VAL A 72 1.51 -5.43 -8.92
N LEU A 73 1.06 -5.38 -7.67
CA LEU A 73 -0.09 -6.16 -7.20
C LEU A 73 -1.18 -5.25 -6.65
N LYS A 74 -2.44 -5.65 -6.81
CA LYS A 74 -3.59 -4.94 -6.24
C LYS A 74 -4.00 -5.50 -4.88
N TYR A 75 -4.32 -4.61 -3.96
CA TYR A 75 -4.83 -4.93 -2.63
C TYR A 75 -6.05 -4.07 -2.31
N ARG A 76 -7.02 -4.61 -1.57
CA ARG A 76 -8.17 -3.80 -1.16
C ARG A 76 -7.74 -2.67 -0.24
N LEU A 77 -8.30 -1.49 -0.48
CA LEU A 77 -8.00 -0.31 0.33
C LEU A 77 -8.31 -0.52 1.83
N VAL A 78 -9.32 -1.34 2.15
CA VAL A 78 -9.71 -1.62 3.54
C VAL A 78 -8.69 -2.48 4.30
N ASP A 79 -7.89 -3.28 3.59
CA ASP A 79 -6.95 -4.25 4.17
C ASP A 79 -5.52 -3.70 4.31
N VAL A 80 -5.25 -2.49 3.82
CA VAL A 80 -3.93 -1.85 3.93
C VAL A 80 -3.88 -0.85 5.08
N GLU A 81 -2.69 -0.70 5.66
CA GLU A 81 -2.41 0.29 6.70
C GLU A 81 -1.51 1.39 6.17
N LEU A 82 -1.86 2.66 6.35
CA LEU A 82 -0.98 3.76 5.96
C LEU A 82 0.32 3.73 6.78
N ALA A 83 1.47 3.72 6.11
CA ALA A 83 2.77 3.85 6.76
C ALA A 83 3.06 5.34 6.95
N VAL A 84 3.04 5.83 8.19
CA VAL A 84 3.47 7.19 8.50
C VAL A 84 4.98 7.25 8.26
N MET A 85 5.40 7.87 7.16
CA MET A 85 6.77 8.36 7.04
C MET A 85 6.89 9.55 7.99
N GLY A 86 7.94 9.59 8.81
CA GLY A 86 8.15 10.64 9.82
C GLY A 86 7.89 12.03 9.25
N GLN A 87 7.26 12.89 10.06
CA GLN A 87 6.93 14.27 9.69
C GLN A 87 8.13 14.95 9.02
N GLY A 88 8.03 15.14 7.70
CA GLY A 88 9.02 15.85 6.90
C GLY A 88 8.35 17.05 6.26
N LEU A 89 8.45 18.18 6.96
CA LEU A 89 8.24 19.57 6.53
C LEU A 89 6.84 19.92 5.99
N LYS A 90 6.14 20.77 6.76
CA LYS A 90 5.10 21.63 6.23
C LYS A 90 5.69 22.39 5.03
N GLN A 91 4.97 22.41 3.92
CA GLN A 91 5.34 23.13 2.70
C GLN A 91 5.31 24.67 2.85
N GLU A 92 5.27 25.20 4.07
CA GLU A 92 5.07 26.63 4.37
C GLU A 92 6.36 27.38 4.81
N GLU A 93 7.56 26.79 4.71
CA GLU A 93 8.82 27.46 5.12
C GLU A 93 9.86 27.61 3.99
N PHE A 94 9.46 27.59 2.72
CA PHE A 94 10.40 27.83 1.60
C PHE A 94 10.28 29.22 0.95
N GLU A 95 9.27 30.04 1.28
CA GLU A 95 9.05 31.37 0.68
C GLU A 95 9.45 32.58 1.55
N SER A 96 10.33 32.42 2.54
CA SER A 96 10.76 33.54 3.40
C SER A 96 12.28 33.69 3.56
N LYS A 97 13.08 33.12 2.65
CA LYS A 97 14.55 33.34 2.64
C LYS A 97 15.10 33.83 1.29
N GLU A 98 14.28 34.51 0.50
CA GLU A 98 14.75 35.41 -0.55
C GLU A 98 14.27 36.83 -0.26
N THR A 99 14.83 37.48 0.76
CA THR A 99 15.01 38.95 0.83
C THR A 99 16.14 39.26 1.80
#